data_AF-A0A087UCG5-F1
#
_entry.id   AF-A0A087UCG5-F1
#
_cell.length_a   1.000
_cell.length_b   1.000
_cell.length_c   1.000
_cell.angle_alpha   90.00
_cell.angle_beta   90.00
_cell.angle_gamma   90.00
#
_symmetry.space_group_name_H-M   'P 1'
#
loop_
_entity.id
_entity.type
_entity.pdbx_description
1 polymer ?
#
loop_
_entity_poly.entity_id
_entity_poly.type
_entity_poly.pdbx_seq_one_letter_code
_entity_poly.pdbx_strand_id
1 'polypeptide(L)'
;MTGCSPEPKIIPFRGEYLVLKPEKSNLVKTNIYPVPHPELPFLGVHITPRIDGSVWLGPNAVLAFQREGYSAKDFKVSDAINYLEYRGFRQLAKKHFFYGLREMYRSFDIAAQVGILQQYLPNLRSSDVVRGPTGVRAQALDRDGNLVDDFVFDS
;
A
#
# COMPACT_ATOMS: atom_id res chain seq x y z
N MET A 1 -24.36 7.08 -15.10
CA MET A 1 -24.32 7.32 -13.64
C MET A 1 -25.62 6.80 -13.06
N THR A 2 -25.58 6.11 -11.93
CA THR A 2 -26.73 5.42 -11.33
C THR A 2 -27.73 6.34 -10.62
N GLY A 3 -27.43 7.64 -10.49
CA GLY A 3 -28.27 8.61 -9.75
C GLY A 3 -27.99 8.66 -8.24
N CYS A 4 -27.24 7.67 -7.75
CA CYS A 4 -26.76 7.50 -6.38
C CYS A 4 -25.79 8.60 -5.93
N SER A 5 -25.60 8.70 -4.61
CA SER A 5 -24.60 9.58 -4.01
C SER A 5 -23.20 9.29 -4.58
N PRO A 6 -22.38 10.32 -4.90
CA PRO A 6 -20.99 10.13 -5.28
C PRO A 6 -20.08 9.77 -4.09
N GLU A 7 -20.64 9.63 -2.88
CA GLU A 7 -19.96 9.28 -1.65
C GLU A 7 -20.37 7.86 -1.17
N PRO A 8 -19.43 7.06 -0.63
CA PRO A 8 -18.00 7.34 -0.48
C PRO A 8 -17.25 7.34 -1.82
N LYS A 9 -16.12 8.06 -1.90
CA LYS A 9 -15.27 8.02 -3.08
C LYS A 9 -14.24 6.90 -2.97
N ILE A 10 -13.95 6.28 -4.10
CA ILE A 10 -12.87 5.30 -4.22
C ILE A 10 -11.55 6.01 -4.48
N ILE A 11 -10.61 5.85 -3.56
CA ILE A 11 -9.23 6.34 -3.67
C ILE A 11 -8.29 5.14 -3.82
N PRO A 12 -7.49 5.07 -4.89
CA PRO A 12 -6.61 3.93 -5.12
C PRO A 12 -5.30 4.07 -4.32
N PHE A 13 -4.96 3.05 -3.54
CA PHE A 13 -3.66 2.91 -2.90
C PHE A 13 -2.90 1.77 -3.54
N ARG A 14 -1.73 2.05 -4.13
CA ARG A 14 -0.82 1.04 -4.64
C ARG A 14 0.00 0.45 -3.50
N GLY A 15 -0.02 -0.88 -3.42
CA GLY A 15 0.90 -1.65 -2.61
C GLY A 15 1.99 -2.26 -3.48
N GLU A 16 3.25 -2.02 -3.13
CA GLU A 16 4.42 -2.52 -3.82
C GLU A 16 5.10 -3.57 -2.96
N TYR A 17 5.45 -4.69 -3.59
CA TYR A 17 6.16 -5.78 -2.93
C TYR A 17 7.64 -5.77 -3.33
N LEU A 18 8.47 -6.23 -2.41
CA LEU A 18 9.78 -6.76 -2.73
C LEU A 18 9.67 -8.30 -2.77
N VAL A 19 10.58 -8.94 -3.49
CA VAL A 19 10.68 -10.40 -3.52
C VAL A 19 12.10 -10.78 -3.12
N LEU A 20 12.24 -11.77 -2.24
CA LEU A 20 13.56 -12.34 -1.93
C LEU A 20 14.15 -13.00 -3.18
N LYS A 21 15.45 -12.83 -3.38
CA LYS A 21 16.18 -13.61 -4.38
C LYS A 21 16.05 -15.10 -4.07
N PRO A 22 16.00 -15.97 -5.09
CA PRO A 22 15.83 -17.41 -4.89
C PRO A 22 16.85 -18.02 -3.91
N GLU A 23 18.11 -17.56 -3.94
CA GLU A 23 19.15 -18.04 -3.01
C GLU A 23 18.88 -17.70 -1.53
N LYS A 24 17.95 -16.77 -1.27
CA LYS A 24 17.60 -16.24 0.04
C LYS A 24 16.20 -16.63 0.49
N SER A 25 15.40 -17.32 -0.33
CA SER A 25 14.04 -17.75 0.02
C SER A 25 13.99 -18.58 1.32
N ASN A 26 15.05 -19.32 1.64
CA ASN A 26 15.15 -20.13 2.86
C ASN A 26 15.22 -19.32 4.16
N LEU A 27 15.40 -17.99 4.08
CA LEU A 27 15.35 -17.10 5.25
C LEU A 27 13.99 -17.11 5.96
N VAL A 28 12.93 -17.47 5.24
CA VAL A 28 11.56 -17.45 5.76
C VAL A 28 10.84 -18.73 5.38
N LYS A 29 10.34 -19.45 6.38
CA LYS A 29 9.63 -20.72 6.18
C LYS A 29 8.13 -20.64 6.44
N THR A 30 7.67 -19.55 7.03
CA THR A 30 6.26 -19.35 7.40
C THR A 30 5.84 -17.90 7.18
N ASN A 31 4.53 -17.71 7.14
CA ASN A 31 3.90 -16.41 7.06
C ASN A 31 4.20 -15.56 8.30
N ILE A 32 4.59 -14.30 8.10
CA ILE A 32 4.75 -13.31 9.18
C ILE A 32 3.78 -12.16 8.89
N TYR A 33 2.81 -11.98 9.78
CA TYR A 33 1.77 -10.96 9.72
C TYR A 33 1.80 -10.17 11.03
N PRO A 34 2.48 -9.02 11.06
CA PRO A 34 2.54 -8.18 12.23
C PRO A 34 1.15 -7.65 12.60
N VAL A 35 0.94 -7.40 13.89
CA VAL A 35 -0.30 -6.77 14.35
C VAL A 35 -0.39 -5.36 13.75
N PRO A 36 -1.49 -5.04 13.04
CA PRO A 36 -1.61 -3.77 12.36
C PRO A 36 -1.75 -2.61 13.35
N HIS A 37 -1.31 -1.41 12.94
CA HIS A 37 -1.46 -0.23 13.79
C HIS A 37 -2.93 0.19 13.85
N PRO A 38 -3.51 0.49 15.04
CA PRO A 38 -4.94 0.79 15.17
C PRO A 38 -5.41 1.98 14.34
N GLU A 39 -4.55 2.97 14.16
CA GLU A 39 -4.87 4.18 13.39
C GLU A 39 -4.89 3.96 11.87
N LEU A 40 -4.19 2.92 11.39
CA LEU A 40 -4.01 2.63 9.97
C LEU A 40 -3.95 1.10 9.77
N PRO A 41 -5.09 0.38 9.92
CA PRO A 41 -5.09 -1.07 10.01
C PRO A 41 -4.65 -1.79 8.72
N PHE A 42 -4.63 -1.07 7.59
CA PHE A 42 -4.25 -1.55 6.27
C PHE A 42 -2.78 -1.24 5.93
N LEU A 43 -2.04 -0.58 6.82
CA LEU A 43 -0.63 -0.24 6.64
C LEU A 43 0.24 -1.15 7.51
N GLY A 44 1.13 -1.88 6.84
CA GLY A 44 2.02 -2.82 7.48
C GLY A 44 2.67 -3.72 6.43
N VAL A 45 3.79 -4.32 6.80
CA VAL A 45 4.49 -5.29 5.94
C VAL A 45 4.12 -6.69 6.36
N HIS A 46 3.80 -7.53 5.39
CA HIS A 46 3.68 -8.97 5.56
C HIS A 46 4.84 -9.67 4.86
N ILE A 47 5.17 -10.85 5.34
CA ILE A 47 6.16 -11.71 4.71
C ILE A 47 5.46 -13.01 4.37
N THR A 48 5.38 -13.31 3.08
CA THR A 48 4.54 -14.39 2.58
C THR A 48 5.37 -15.33 1.70
N PRO A 49 5.81 -16.47 2.24
CA PRO A 49 6.28 -17.59 1.43
C PRO A 49 5.14 -18.14 0.58
N ARG A 50 5.39 -18.29 -0.71
CA ARG A 50 4.40 -18.73 -1.70
C ARG A 50 4.64 -20.18 -2.11
N ILE A 51 3.61 -20.80 -2.67
CA ILE A 51 3.67 -22.19 -3.16
C ILE A 51 4.71 -22.40 -4.28
N ASP A 52 5.05 -21.34 -5.00
CA ASP A 52 6.06 -21.33 -6.07
C ASP A 52 7.50 -21.18 -5.54
N GLY A 53 7.68 -21.12 -4.21
CA GLY A 53 8.97 -20.93 -3.55
C GLY A 53 9.46 -19.48 -3.49
N SER A 54 8.72 -18.53 -4.08
CA SER A 54 9.01 -17.10 -3.91
C SER A 54 8.57 -16.61 -2.53
N VAL A 55 9.26 -15.62 -1.99
CA VAL A 55 8.90 -14.98 -0.72
C VAL A 55 8.67 -13.50 -0.97
N TRP A 56 7.44 -13.05 -0.77
CA TRP A 56 7.03 -11.66 -0.98
C TRP A 56 7.14 -10.90 0.34
N LEU A 57 7.69 -9.68 0.27
CA LEU A 57 7.91 -8.79 1.40
C LEU A 57 7.16 -7.47 1.16
N GLY A 58 6.19 -7.14 2.01
CA GLY A 58 5.34 -5.96 1.85
C GLY A 58 3.86 -6.30 2.04
N PRO A 59 2.92 -5.49 1.53
CA PRO A 59 3.16 -4.33 0.69
C PRO A 59 3.53 -3.08 1.52
N ASN A 60 4.08 -2.05 0.87
CA ASN A 60 3.94 -0.67 1.36
C ASN A 60 2.53 -0.13 0.99
N ALA A 61 2.18 1.10 1.34
CA ALA A 61 0.97 1.71 0.79
C ALA A 61 1.21 3.16 0.37
N VAL A 62 1.17 3.39 -0.95
CA VAL A 62 1.33 4.71 -1.56
C VAL A 62 0.11 5.08 -2.37
N LEU A 63 -0.20 6.38 -2.48
CA LEU A 63 -1.29 6.84 -3.34
C LEU A 63 -0.98 6.50 -4.81
N ALA A 64 -1.94 5.88 -5.49
CA ALA A 64 -1.88 5.74 -6.95
C ALA A 64 -2.51 6.97 -7.60
N PHE A 65 -1.84 7.53 -8.61
CA PHE A 65 -2.34 8.72 -9.33
C PHE A 65 -3.21 8.36 -10.54
N GLN A 66 -3.63 7.11 -10.63
CA GLN A 66 -4.52 6.56 -11.64
C GLN A 66 -5.29 5.40 -11.01
N ARG A 67 -6.58 5.23 -11.37
CA ARG A 67 -7.43 4.14 -10.86
C ARG A 67 -6.80 2.74 -10.98
N GLU A 68 -6.13 2.49 -12.10
CA GLU A 68 -5.43 1.24 -12.43
C GLU A 68 -3.91 1.48 -12.57
N GLY A 69 -3.35 2.35 -11.73
CA GLY A 69 -1.93 2.71 -11.79
C GLY A 69 -1.03 1.69 -11.08
N TYR A 70 -0.76 0.55 -11.73
CA TYR A 70 0.09 -0.50 -11.19
C TYR A 70 1.59 -0.17 -11.23
N SER A 71 2.02 0.81 -12.01
CA SER A 71 3.41 1.29 -12.08
C SER A 71 3.56 2.67 -11.42
N ALA A 72 4.74 2.94 -10.85
CA ALA A 72 5.09 4.25 -10.32
C ALA A 72 5.02 5.39 -11.35
N LYS A 73 5.07 5.06 -12.64
CA LYS A 73 4.95 6.00 -13.76
C LYS A 73 3.51 6.22 -14.22
N ASP A 74 2.57 5.39 -13.78
CA ASP A 74 1.17 5.49 -14.18
C ASP A 74 0.55 6.71 -13.50
N PHE A 75 0.24 7.71 -14.30
CA PHE A 75 -0.24 8.99 -13.83
C PHE A 75 -1.33 9.50 -14.76
N LYS A 76 -2.49 9.80 -14.19
CA LYS A 76 -3.59 10.43 -14.92
C LYS A 76 -4.01 11.70 -14.20
N VAL A 77 -3.69 12.83 -14.83
CA VAL A 77 -3.93 14.18 -14.27
C VAL A 77 -5.36 14.34 -13.76
N SER A 78 -6.35 13.91 -14.54
CA SER A 78 -7.75 14.04 -14.16
C SER A 78 -8.13 13.20 -12.94
N ASP A 79 -7.58 11.99 -12.79
CA ASP A 79 -7.80 11.16 -11.61
C ASP A 79 -7.11 11.79 -10.39
N ALA A 80 -5.86 12.23 -10.53
CA ALA A 80 -5.10 12.89 -9.47
C ALA A 80 -5.81 14.16 -8.94
N ILE A 81 -6.27 15.05 -9.83
CA ILE A 81 -7.03 16.25 -9.44
C ILE A 81 -8.33 15.84 -8.72
N ASN A 82 -9.07 14.87 -9.25
CA ASN A 82 -10.30 14.38 -8.62
C ASN A 82 -10.09 13.88 -7.18
N TYR A 83 -8.95 13.25 -6.89
CA TYR A 83 -8.59 12.78 -5.55
C TYR A 83 -8.17 13.94 -4.64
N LEU A 84 -7.30 14.83 -5.12
CA LEU A 84 -6.81 15.99 -4.37
C LEU A 84 -7.92 17.00 -4.04
N GLU A 85 -8.91 17.12 -4.92
CA GLU A 85 -10.08 17.99 -4.73
C GLU A 85 -11.11 17.39 -3.77
N TYR A 86 -11.04 16.08 -3.48
CA TYR A 86 -11.97 15.45 -2.56
C TYR A 86 -11.67 15.84 -1.11
N ARG A 87 -12.70 16.33 -0.40
CA ARG A 87 -12.58 16.76 1.00
C ARG A 87 -12.10 15.63 1.91
N GLY A 88 -12.65 14.42 1.77
CA GLY A 88 -12.27 13.26 2.56
C GLY A 88 -10.78 12.93 2.42
N PHE A 89 -10.27 12.95 1.19
CA PHE A 89 -8.84 12.71 0.92
C PHE A 89 -7.96 13.78 1.58
N ARG A 90 -8.31 15.06 1.47
CA ARG A 90 -7.54 16.12 2.15
C ARG A 90 -7.54 15.95 3.67
N GLN A 91 -8.64 15.48 4.26
CA GLN A 91 -8.74 15.27 5.71
C GLN A 91 -7.86 14.08 6.14
N LEU A 92 -7.92 12.96 5.40
CA LEU A 92 -7.04 11.81 5.60
C LEU A 92 -5.56 12.20 5.44
N ALA A 93 -5.22 12.92 4.38
CA ALA A 93 -3.85 13.35 4.09
C ALA A 93 -3.32 14.28 5.17
N LYS A 94 -4.14 15.19 5.73
CA LYS A 94 -3.74 16.03 6.88
C LYS A 94 -3.46 15.19 8.12
N LYS A 95 -4.31 14.20 8.42
CA LYS A 95 -4.18 13.32 9.60
C LYS A 95 -2.94 12.43 9.52
N HIS A 96 -2.60 11.93 8.32
CA HIS A 96 -1.53 10.94 8.12
C HIS A 96 -0.39 11.43 7.22
N PHE A 97 -0.16 12.74 7.15
CA PHE A 97 0.80 13.36 6.23
C PHE A 97 2.21 12.76 6.33
N PHE A 98 2.74 12.68 7.56
CA PHE A 98 4.07 12.14 7.81
C PHE A 98 4.16 10.64 7.50
N TYR A 99 3.09 9.88 7.72
CA TYR A 99 3.05 8.47 7.34
C TYR A 99 3.10 8.30 5.82
N GLY A 100 2.27 9.05 5.09
CA GLY A 100 2.26 9.02 3.63
C GLY A 100 3.61 9.39 3.02
N LEU A 101 4.28 10.43 3.54
CA LEU A 101 5.63 10.81 3.08
C LEU A 101 6.66 9.72 3.31
N ARG A 102 6.62 9.03 4.46
CA ARG A 102 7.54 7.92 4.76
C ARG A 102 7.30 6.73 3.83
N GLU A 103 6.04 6.39 3.55
CA GLU A 103 5.68 5.34 2.59
C GLU A 103 6.15 5.67 1.18
N MET A 104 5.95 6.92 0.73
CA MET A 104 6.48 7.38 -0.56
C MET A 104 8.01 7.27 -0.62
N TYR A 105 8.71 7.71 0.43
CA TYR A 105 10.16 7.58 0.50
C TYR A 105 10.61 6.12 0.40
N ARG A 106 9.96 5.20 1.13
CA ARG A 106 10.24 3.75 1.10
C ARG A 106 9.91 3.08 -0.25
N SER A 107 8.92 3.60 -0.96
CA SER A 107 8.60 3.16 -2.33
C SER A 107 9.75 3.44 -3.31
N PHE A 108 10.45 4.56 -3.14
CA PHE A 108 11.63 4.89 -3.95
C PHE A 108 12.90 4.20 -3.44
N ASP A 109 13.13 4.19 -2.13
CA ASP A 109 14.34 3.68 -1.49
C ASP A 109 14.13 2.26 -0.93
N ILE A 110 14.66 1.26 -1.65
CA ILE A 110 14.61 -0.15 -1.26
C ILE A 110 15.31 -0.39 0.08
N ALA A 111 16.40 0.34 0.38
CA ALA A 111 17.11 0.18 1.65
C ALA A 111 16.26 0.65 2.83
N ALA A 112 15.52 1.75 2.66
CA ALA A 112 14.58 2.23 3.67
C ALA A 112 13.45 1.22 3.92
N GLN A 113 12.91 0.57 2.88
CA GLN A 113 11.89 -0.48 3.03
C GLN A 113 12.47 -1.72 3.73
N VAL A 114 13.68 -2.13 3.37
CA VAL A 114 14.38 -3.25 4.04
C VAL A 114 14.62 -2.96 5.52
N GLY A 115 14.90 -1.72 5.90
CA GLY A 115 15.07 -1.34 7.31
C GLY A 115 13.87 -1.62 8.20
N ILE A 116 12.64 -1.57 7.66
CA ILE A 116 11.43 -1.94 8.42
C ILE A 116 11.29 -3.46 8.48
N LEU A 117 11.54 -4.13 7.35
CA LEU A 117 11.49 -5.59 7.26
C LEU A 117 12.51 -6.25 8.19
N GLN A 118 13.62 -5.57 8.49
CA GLN A 118 14.64 -6.02 9.45
C GLN A 118 14.11 -6.14 10.90
N GLN A 119 12.99 -5.51 11.25
CA GLN A 119 12.33 -5.75 12.53
C GLN A 119 11.85 -7.21 12.67
N TYR A 120 11.57 -7.87 11.54
CA TYR A 120 11.11 -9.25 11.48
C TYR A 120 12.19 -10.19 10.92
N LEU A 121 13.06 -9.69 10.06
CA LEU A 121 14.17 -10.41 9.43
C LEU A 121 15.51 -9.67 9.65
N PRO A 122 16.12 -9.74 10.85
CA PRO A 122 17.29 -8.92 11.20
C PRO A 122 18.48 -9.06 10.24
N ASN A 123 18.63 -10.22 9.60
CA ASN A 123 19.73 -10.51 8.67
C ASN A 123 19.44 -10.13 7.21
N LEU A 124 18.27 -9.55 6.92
CA LEU A 124 17.88 -9.15 5.57
C LEU A 124 18.74 -7.99 5.07
N ARG A 125 19.25 -8.08 3.84
CA ARG A 125 19.99 -7.00 3.19
C ARG A 125 19.28 -6.51 1.94
N SER A 126 19.52 -5.27 1.54
CA SER A 126 19.00 -4.71 0.29
C SER A 126 19.48 -5.46 -0.96
N SER A 127 20.62 -6.15 -0.87
CA SER A 127 21.14 -7.02 -1.93
C SER A 127 20.36 -8.33 -2.09
N ASP A 128 19.57 -8.71 -1.09
CA ASP A 128 18.85 -9.99 -1.04
C ASP A 128 17.46 -9.90 -1.65
N VAL A 129 17.03 -8.70 -2.03
CA VAL A 129 15.68 -8.40 -2.52
C VAL A 129 15.73 -7.81 -3.93
N VAL A 130 14.63 -8.00 -4.65
CA VAL A 130 14.35 -7.33 -5.92
C VAL A 130 12.95 -6.73 -5.88
N ARG A 131 12.66 -5.75 -6.75
CA ARG A 131 11.29 -5.23 -6.88
C ARG A 131 10.37 -6.35 -7.36
N GLY A 132 9.26 -6.49 -6.66
CA GLY A 132 8.22 -7.46 -6.92
C GLY A 132 7.05 -6.87 -7.69
N PRO A 133 5.94 -7.62 -7.73
CA PRO A 133 4.71 -7.13 -8.31
C PRO A 133 4.09 -6.02 -7.44
N THR A 134 3.10 -5.35 -8.02
CA THR A 134 2.32 -4.31 -7.38
C THR A 134 0.83 -4.67 -7.44
N GLY A 135 0.07 -4.19 -6.47
CA GLY A 135 -1.39 -4.28 -6.47
C GLY A 135 -1.99 -2.91 -6.19
N VAL A 136 -3.19 -2.65 -6.67
CA VAL A 136 -3.93 -1.41 -6.37
C VAL A 136 -5.17 -1.78 -5.57
N ARG A 137 -5.28 -1.24 -4.36
CA ARG A 137 -6.45 -1.35 -3.50
C ARG A 137 -7.38 -0.17 -3.77
N ALA A 138 -8.60 -0.45 -4.21
CA ALA A 138 -9.69 0.51 -4.31
C ALA A 138 -10.28 0.74 -2.91
N GLN A 139 -9.87 1.81 -2.23
CA GLN A 139 -10.30 2.09 -0.87
C GLN A 139 -11.44 3.11 -0.86
N ALA A 140 -12.58 2.72 -0.30
CA ALA A 140 -13.68 3.64 -0.06
C ALA A 140 -13.32 4.61 1.08
N LEU A 141 -13.52 5.89 0.82
CA LEU A 141 -13.22 6.99 1.72
C LEU A 141 -14.45 7.90 1.81
N ASP A 142 -14.92 8.14 3.03
CA ASP A 142 -16.02 9.06 3.28
C ASP A 142 -15.56 10.53 3.23
N ARG A 143 -16.52 11.45 3.39
CA ARG A 143 -16.27 12.90 3.30
C ARG A 143 -15.45 13.45 4.47
N ASP A 144 -15.44 12.76 5.60
CA ASP A 144 -14.73 13.13 6.82
C ASP A 144 -13.31 12.54 6.87
N GLY A 145 -12.94 11.74 5.86
CA GLY A 145 -11.62 11.14 5.73
C GLY A 145 -11.49 9.82 6.48
N ASN A 146 -12.58 9.18 6.84
CA ASN A 146 -12.58 7.83 7.40
C ASN A 146 -12.67 6.80 6.28
N LEU A 147 -11.90 5.74 6.46
CA LEU A 147 -11.85 4.63 5.53
C LEU A 147 -13.02 3.71 5.84
N VAL A 148 -13.80 3.38 4.82
CA VAL A 148 -14.89 2.43 4.98
C VAL A 148 -14.29 1.03 4.91
N ASP A 149 -14.49 0.26 5.98
CA ASP A 149 -13.82 -1.04 6.16
C ASP A 149 -14.57 -2.22 5.50
N ASP A 150 -15.87 -2.08 5.25
CA ASP A 150 -16.73 -3.16 4.77
C ASP A 150 -17.43 -2.77 3.45
N PHE A 151 -18.77 -2.72 3.42
CA PHE A 151 -19.54 -2.39 2.22
C PHE A 151 -20.43 -1.16 2.44
N VAL A 152 -20.65 -0.40 1.36
CA VAL A 152 -21.70 0.61 1.30
C VAL A 152 -22.74 0.15 0.29
N PHE A 153 -23.98 0.07 0.75
CA PHE A 153 -25.14 -0.23 -0.09
C PHE A 153 -25.95 1.05 -0.26
N ASP A 154 -26.37 1.30 -1.51
CA ASP A 154 -27.34 2.36 -1.83
C ASP A 154 -28.61 1.69 -2.37
N SER A 155 -29.75 2.34 -2.19
CA SER A 155 -31.10 1.80 -2.47
C SER A 155 -31.74 2.44 -3.69
#